data_AF-A0A7W9END8-F1
#
_entry.id   AF-A0A7W9END8-F1
#
_cell.length_a   1.000
_cell.length_b   1.000
_cell.length_c   1.000
_cell.angle_alpha   90.00
_cell.angle_beta   90.00
_cell.angle_gamma   90.00
#
_symmetry.space_group_name_H-M   'P 1'
#
loop_
_entity.id
_entity.type
_entity.pdbx_description
1 polymer ?
#
loop_
_entity_poly.entity_id
_entity_poly.type
_entity_poly.pdbx_seq_one_letter_code
_entity_poly.pdbx_strand_id
1 'polypeptide(L)'
;MNTEKNVQTVKDFFAAIGRGDREGLLALVAEDIEWIIPGENWPLAGTHRGHSGLADLLLTASKTLETYTEPREYVAQGDRVLVLGFARGKVKATNRAFEDHFVFAITVQNGKLTNIREYIDTQALARASDMAANPGPLITETISIIGSGGMAAAIGGLAAWAGHTVEVTARAAAKAQALAEQIGAGATTGAYGAAPTGDIVILAVPYAAVLDVVKQYGEKLAGKLLVDITNPIKSDFTGFLTPEDSFGAREIAKVAPAATVIVKAFNTQNSNVLAAGPVEGRTLDIFLAGDDAQAKARVSAFIDSLGLRPMDTGPLTMARTLEHACMLWLGLMTHSVKHTNFSIGVSLPG
;
A
#
# COMPACT_ATOMS: atom_id res chain seq x y z
N MET A 1 -21.37 -36.91 -27.00
CA MET A 1 -19.96 -36.47 -26.82
C MET A 1 -19.37 -37.23 -25.65
N ASN A 2 -18.11 -37.66 -25.75
CA ASN A 2 -17.44 -38.43 -24.69
C ASN A 2 -16.72 -37.46 -23.75
N THR A 3 -17.19 -37.38 -22.50
CA THR A 3 -16.68 -36.51 -21.45
C THR A 3 -15.20 -36.77 -21.14
N GLU A 4 -14.75 -38.03 -21.18
CA GLU A 4 -13.33 -38.39 -20.97
C GLU A 4 -12.46 -37.84 -22.12
N LYS A 5 -12.95 -37.92 -23.35
CA LYS A 5 -12.26 -37.36 -24.52
C LYS A 5 -12.14 -35.85 -24.40
N ASN A 6 -13.18 -35.15 -23.94
CA ASN A 6 -13.12 -33.71 -23.71
C ASN A 6 -12.09 -33.35 -22.64
N VAL A 7 -12.05 -34.08 -21.51
CA VAL A 7 -11.02 -33.90 -20.47
C VAL A 7 -9.63 -34.11 -21.05
N GLN A 8 -9.43 -35.13 -21.88
CA GLN A 8 -8.13 -35.38 -22.52
C GLN A 8 -7.72 -34.24 -23.46
N THR A 9 -8.62 -33.74 -24.31
CA THR A 9 -8.35 -32.58 -25.18
C THR A 9 -7.91 -31.36 -24.36
N VAL A 10 -8.55 -31.11 -23.21
CA VAL A 10 -8.17 -30.00 -22.33
C VAL A 10 -6.81 -30.24 -21.65
N LYS A 11 -6.51 -31.46 -21.21
CA LYS A 11 -5.18 -31.80 -20.68
C LYS A 11 -4.08 -31.58 -21.73
N ASP A 12 -4.32 -32.02 -22.96
CA ASP A 12 -3.40 -31.84 -24.08
C ASP A 12 -3.16 -30.35 -24.38
N PHE A 13 -4.21 -29.52 -24.25
CA PHE A 13 -4.12 -28.07 -24.41
C PHE A 13 -3.20 -27.42 -23.36
N PHE A 14 -3.39 -27.71 -22.07
CA PHE A 14 -2.49 -27.20 -21.02
C PHE A 14 -1.06 -27.72 -21.18
N ALA A 15 -0.89 -28.97 -21.61
CA ALA A 15 0.43 -29.53 -21.89
C ALA A 15 1.12 -28.83 -23.07
N ALA A 16 0.37 -28.46 -24.12
CA ALA A 16 0.88 -27.68 -25.24
C ALA A 16 1.33 -26.27 -24.81
N ILE A 17 0.53 -25.58 -23.97
CA ILE A 17 0.93 -24.30 -23.35
C ILE A 17 2.24 -24.45 -22.58
N GLY A 18 2.35 -25.46 -21.72
CA GLY A 18 3.54 -25.69 -20.89
C GLY A 18 4.81 -26.00 -21.68
N ARG A 19 4.68 -26.55 -22.89
CA ARG A 19 5.81 -26.80 -23.81
C ARG A 19 6.10 -25.64 -24.77
N GLY A 20 5.26 -24.60 -24.82
CA GLY A 20 5.32 -23.56 -25.85
C GLY A 20 5.02 -24.09 -27.27
N ASP A 21 4.26 -25.18 -27.37
CA ASP A 21 3.92 -25.87 -28.61
C ASP A 21 2.73 -25.18 -29.30
N ARG A 22 3.03 -24.13 -30.07
CA ARG A 22 2.01 -23.28 -30.70
C ARG A 22 1.20 -24.02 -31.76
N GLU A 23 1.82 -24.84 -32.58
CA GLU A 23 1.13 -25.59 -33.63
C GLU A 23 0.20 -26.65 -33.03
N GLY A 24 0.68 -27.41 -32.04
CA GLY A 24 -0.14 -28.37 -31.30
C GLY A 24 -1.29 -27.71 -30.56
N LEU A 25 -1.08 -26.52 -29.99
CA LEU A 25 -2.13 -25.75 -29.34
C LEU A 25 -3.21 -25.28 -30.33
N LEU A 26 -2.83 -24.74 -31.49
CA LEU A 26 -3.78 -24.29 -32.51
C LEU A 26 -4.59 -25.44 -33.11
N ALA A 27 -4.04 -26.65 -33.17
CA ALA A 27 -4.77 -27.84 -33.62
C ALA A 27 -5.91 -28.25 -32.67
N LEU A 28 -5.78 -27.92 -31.38
CA LEU A 28 -6.74 -28.28 -30.32
C LEU A 28 -7.88 -27.26 -30.14
N VAL A 29 -7.81 -26.09 -30.78
CA VAL A 29 -8.82 -25.03 -30.66
C VAL A 29 -9.55 -24.80 -31.98
N ALA A 30 -10.82 -24.38 -31.90
CA ALA A 30 -11.62 -23.99 -33.05
C ALA A 30 -11.09 -22.69 -33.67
N GLU A 31 -11.38 -22.45 -34.96
CA GLU A 31 -10.95 -21.22 -35.65
C GLU A 31 -11.58 -19.96 -35.05
N ASP A 32 -12.80 -20.09 -34.53
CA ASP A 32 -13.62 -19.06 -33.89
C ASP A 32 -13.55 -19.07 -32.35
N ILE A 33 -12.51 -19.69 -31.78
CA ILE A 33 -12.28 -19.74 -30.32
C ILE A 33 -12.42 -18.36 -29.66
N GLU A 34 -13.12 -18.30 -28.54
CA GLU A 34 -13.11 -17.14 -27.64
C GLU A 34 -12.42 -17.49 -26.31
N TRP A 35 -11.42 -16.71 -25.92
CA TRP A 35 -10.80 -16.76 -24.58
C TRP A 35 -11.09 -15.46 -23.83
N ILE A 36 -11.85 -15.58 -22.74
CA ILE A 36 -12.31 -14.48 -21.90
C ILE A 36 -11.51 -14.48 -20.59
N ILE A 37 -10.75 -13.40 -20.38
CA ILE A 37 -9.98 -13.16 -19.16
C ILE A 37 -10.61 -11.96 -18.45
N PRO A 38 -11.19 -12.13 -17.24
CA PRO A 38 -11.88 -11.05 -16.54
C PRO A 38 -10.89 -9.98 -16.04
N GLY A 39 -11.44 -8.81 -15.72
CA GLY A 39 -10.72 -7.68 -15.14
C GLY A 39 -10.45 -6.55 -16.13
N GLU A 40 -9.90 -5.47 -15.59
CA GLU A 40 -9.52 -4.25 -16.31
C GLU A 40 -8.10 -3.85 -15.91
N ASN A 41 -7.42 -3.06 -16.74
CA ASN A 41 -6.12 -2.43 -16.42
C ASN A 41 -4.96 -3.39 -16.11
N TRP A 42 -4.96 -4.60 -16.69
CA TRP A 42 -3.80 -5.50 -16.67
C TRP A 42 -3.61 -6.18 -18.04
N PRO A 43 -2.38 -6.61 -18.40
CA PRO A 43 -2.03 -6.86 -19.81
C PRO A 43 -2.81 -7.94 -20.55
N LEU A 44 -3.41 -8.93 -19.85
CA LEU A 44 -4.14 -10.02 -20.51
C LEU A 44 -5.66 -9.89 -20.41
N ALA A 45 -6.17 -8.93 -19.64
CA ALA A 45 -7.62 -8.73 -19.49
C ALA A 45 -8.30 -8.48 -20.84
N GLY A 46 -9.50 -9.03 -21.00
CA GLY A 46 -10.33 -8.82 -22.18
C GLY A 46 -10.79 -10.13 -22.83
N THR A 47 -11.33 -10.01 -24.03
CA THR A 47 -11.78 -11.14 -24.83
C THR A 47 -10.95 -11.27 -26.10
N HIS A 48 -10.25 -12.39 -26.20
CA HIS A 48 -9.36 -12.73 -27.32
C HIS A 48 -10.08 -13.69 -28.26
N ARG A 49 -10.12 -13.35 -29.56
CA ARG A 49 -10.93 -14.08 -30.55
C ARG A 49 -10.10 -14.66 -31.67
N GLY A 50 -10.43 -15.90 -32.03
CA GLY A 50 -9.79 -16.66 -33.08
C GLY A 50 -8.31 -16.96 -32.83
N HIS A 51 -7.68 -17.61 -33.80
CA HIS A 51 -6.26 -18.00 -33.71
C HIS A 51 -5.32 -16.80 -33.62
N SER A 52 -5.66 -15.66 -34.24
CA SER A 52 -4.87 -14.43 -34.13
C SER A 52 -4.92 -13.86 -32.71
N GLY A 53 -6.10 -13.69 -32.14
CA GLY A 53 -6.24 -13.19 -30.76
C GLY A 53 -5.58 -14.12 -29.75
N LEU A 54 -5.67 -15.44 -29.95
CA LEU A 54 -4.99 -16.42 -29.12
C LEU A 54 -3.46 -16.31 -29.20
N ALA A 55 -2.92 -16.10 -30.41
CA ALA A 55 -1.49 -15.89 -30.59
C ALA A 55 -1.00 -14.60 -29.91
N ASP A 56 -1.75 -13.52 -30.05
CA ASP A 56 -1.44 -12.23 -29.42
C ASP A 56 -1.49 -12.33 -27.90
N LEU A 57 -2.47 -13.05 -27.34
CA LEU A 57 -2.58 -13.35 -25.92
C LEU A 57 -1.34 -14.09 -25.41
N LEU A 58 -0.95 -15.20 -26.05
CA LEU A 58 0.21 -15.99 -25.63
C LEU A 58 1.53 -15.21 -25.76
N LEU A 59 1.67 -14.42 -26.82
CA LEU A 59 2.83 -13.55 -27.00
C LEU A 59 2.88 -12.50 -25.90
N THR A 60 1.76 -11.85 -25.59
CA THR A 60 1.65 -10.85 -24.53
C THR A 60 1.99 -11.46 -23.19
N ALA A 61 1.39 -12.61 -22.84
CA ALA A 61 1.69 -13.34 -21.62
C ALA A 61 3.19 -13.65 -21.48
N SER A 62 3.84 -14.17 -22.52
CA SER A 62 5.28 -14.46 -22.48
C SER A 62 6.15 -13.21 -22.29
N LYS A 63 5.72 -12.05 -22.80
CA LYS A 63 6.44 -10.77 -22.65
C LYS A 63 6.21 -10.13 -21.29
N THR A 64 5.02 -10.28 -20.70
CA THR A 64 4.61 -9.54 -19.51
C THR A 64 4.72 -10.35 -18.22
N LEU A 65 4.76 -11.68 -18.29
CA LEU A 65 4.68 -12.54 -17.12
C LEU A 65 5.77 -13.62 -17.12
N GLU A 66 6.21 -13.99 -15.93
CA GLU A 66 6.82 -15.28 -15.61
C GLU A 66 5.80 -16.06 -14.81
N THR A 67 5.33 -17.21 -15.28
CA THR A 67 4.23 -17.91 -14.60
C THR A 67 4.44 -19.40 -14.64
N TYR A 68 4.08 -20.02 -13.53
CA TYR A 68 3.95 -21.45 -13.37
C TYR A 68 2.49 -21.77 -13.07
N THR A 69 1.86 -22.56 -13.93
CA THR A 69 0.46 -22.96 -13.82
C THR A 69 0.38 -24.46 -13.55
N GLU A 70 -0.38 -24.83 -12.53
CA GLU A 70 -0.56 -26.20 -12.09
C GLU A 70 -2.05 -26.56 -12.10
N PRO A 71 -2.56 -27.19 -13.17
CA PRO A 71 -3.89 -27.79 -13.19
C PRO A 71 -3.94 -28.98 -12.21
N ARG A 72 -4.92 -29.00 -11.30
CA ARG A 72 -5.03 -30.02 -10.24
C ARG A 72 -6.24 -30.92 -10.41
N GLU A 73 -7.37 -30.34 -10.77
CA GLU A 73 -8.64 -31.07 -10.87
C GLU A 73 -9.36 -30.75 -12.18
N TYR A 74 -10.01 -31.76 -12.75
CA TYR A 74 -10.81 -31.67 -13.97
C TYR A 74 -12.21 -32.22 -13.69
N VAL A 75 -13.23 -31.37 -13.82
CA VAL A 75 -14.63 -31.74 -13.64
C VAL A 75 -15.36 -31.51 -14.95
N ALA A 76 -16.01 -32.52 -15.51
CA ALA A 76 -16.60 -32.42 -16.84
C ALA A 76 -18.04 -32.93 -16.89
N GLN A 77 -18.88 -32.21 -17.65
CA GLN A 77 -20.28 -32.52 -17.87
C GLN A 77 -20.69 -32.05 -19.27
N GLY A 78 -21.12 -33.00 -20.12
CA GLY A 78 -21.50 -32.69 -21.50
C GLY A 78 -20.32 -32.15 -22.31
N ASP A 79 -20.46 -30.94 -22.84
CA ASP A 79 -19.44 -30.22 -23.59
C ASP A 79 -18.52 -29.35 -22.73
N ARG A 80 -18.78 -29.25 -21.42
CA ARG A 80 -18.02 -28.41 -20.50
C ARG A 80 -16.99 -29.18 -19.70
N VAL A 81 -15.82 -28.57 -19.54
CA VAL A 81 -14.73 -29.02 -18.66
C VAL A 81 -14.32 -27.84 -17.80
N LEU A 82 -14.44 -27.98 -16.48
CA LEU A 82 -13.90 -27.07 -15.49
C LEU A 82 -12.53 -27.58 -15.05
N VAL A 83 -11.54 -26.68 -15.02
CA VAL A 83 -10.19 -26.98 -14.55
C VAL A 83 -9.89 -26.10 -13.35
N LEU A 84 -9.68 -26.73 -12.21
CA LEU A 84 -9.27 -26.05 -10.99
C LEU A 84 -7.77 -26.23 -10.80
N GLY A 85 -7.08 -25.18 -10.42
CA GLY A 85 -5.64 -25.25 -10.23
C GLY A 85 -5.08 -24.10 -9.43
N PHE A 86 -3.76 -24.01 -9.48
CA PHE A 86 -3.01 -22.95 -8.82
C PHE A 86 -1.99 -22.39 -9.79
N ALA A 87 -1.87 -21.07 -9.84
CA ALA A 87 -0.83 -20.38 -10.56
C ALA A 87 -0.01 -19.54 -9.59
N ARG A 88 1.30 -19.49 -9.85
CA ARG A 88 2.19 -18.52 -9.21
C ARG A 88 3.09 -17.92 -10.26
N GLY A 89 3.42 -16.66 -10.10
CA GLY A 89 4.22 -15.98 -11.10
C GLY A 89 4.71 -14.63 -10.66
N LYS A 90 5.29 -13.91 -11.61
CA LYS A 90 5.70 -12.53 -11.49
C LYS A 90 5.27 -11.74 -12.72
N VAL A 91 4.85 -10.50 -12.53
CA VAL A 91 4.75 -9.53 -13.62
C VAL A 91 6.14 -8.98 -13.90
N LYS A 92 6.64 -9.16 -15.13
CA LYS A 92 8.00 -8.79 -15.52
C LYS A 92 8.29 -7.30 -15.39
N ALA A 93 7.31 -6.46 -15.74
CA ALA A 93 7.46 -5.01 -15.72
C ALA A 93 7.67 -4.44 -14.30
N THR A 94 7.06 -5.06 -13.29
CA THR A 94 7.07 -4.60 -11.89
C THR A 94 7.90 -5.48 -10.97
N ASN A 95 8.32 -6.66 -11.45
CA ASN A 95 8.96 -7.74 -10.67
C ASN A 95 8.13 -8.24 -9.47
N ARG A 96 6.82 -7.94 -9.44
CA ARG A 96 5.92 -8.34 -8.34
C ARG A 96 5.38 -9.73 -8.54
N ALA A 97 5.40 -10.51 -7.46
CA ALA A 97 4.82 -11.84 -7.46
C ALA A 97 3.29 -11.80 -7.32
N PHE A 98 2.64 -12.82 -7.87
CA PHE A 98 1.23 -13.11 -7.65
C PHE A 98 1.04 -14.61 -7.41
N GLU A 99 -0.02 -14.93 -6.68
CA GLU A 99 -0.56 -16.28 -6.51
C GLU A 99 -2.04 -16.23 -6.85
N ASP A 100 -2.54 -17.29 -7.49
CA ASP A 100 -3.92 -17.34 -7.96
C ASP A 100 -4.48 -18.76 -7.88
N HIS A 101 -5.67 -18.87 -7.29
CA HIS A 101 -6.48 -20.08 -7.32
C HIS A 101 -7.50 -19.95 -8.43
N PHE A 102 -7.19 -20.51 -9.60
CA PHE A 102 -7.99 -20.33 -10.79
C PHE A 102 -9.04 -21.42 -10.99
N VAL A 103 -10.12 -21.05 -11.69
CA VAL A 103 -11.01 -21.98 -12.38
C VAL A 103 -11.09 -21.58 -13.86
N PHE A 104 -10.76 -22.49 -14.77
CA PHE A 104 -11.01 -22.31 -16.20
C PHE A 104 -12.27 -23.07 -16.59
N ALA A 105 -13.28 -22.37 -17.09
CA ALA A 105 -14.47 -22.96 -17.67
C ALA A 105 -14.30 -23.07 -19.18
N ILE A 106 -14.18 -24.31 -19.68
CA ILE A 106 -13.83 -24.60 -21.07
C ILE A 106 -14.98 -25.35 -21.74
N THR A 107 -15.33 -24.93 -22.96
CA THR A 107 -16.29 -25.64 -23.83
C THR A 107 -15.54 -26.35 -24.94
N VAL A 108 -15.81 -27.64 -25.13
CA VAL A 108 -15.21 -28.49 -26.16
C VAL A 108 -16.31 -28.98 -27.09
N GLN A 109 -16.22 -28.67 -28.39
CA GLN A 109 -17.15 -29.14 -29.41
C GLN A 109 -16.38 -29.73 -30.58
N ASN A 110 -16.87 -30.85 -31.12
CA ASN A 110 -16.21 -31.58 -32.20
C ASN A 110 -14.72 -31.90 -31.94
N GLY A 111 -14.36 -32.09 -30.66
CA GLY A 111 -12.99 -32.39 -30.23
C GLY A 111 -12.05 -31.17 -30.21
N LYS A 112 -12.58 -29.95 -30.31
CA LYS A 112 -11.83 -28.70 -30.23
C LYS A 112 -12.38 -27.78 -29.15
N LEU A 113 -11.53 -27.01 -28.50
CA LEU A 113 -11.96 -25.96 -27.57
C LEU A 113 -12.58 -24.82 -28.37
N THR A 114 -13.80 -24.41 -28.02
CA THR A 114 -14.53 -23.29 -28.66
C THR A 114 -14.68 -22.08 -27.75
N ASN A 115 -14.63 -22.27 -26.43
CA ASN A 115 -14.66 -21.18 -25.46
C ASN A 115 -13.81 -21.50 -24.23
N ILE A 116 -13.09 -20.51 -23.73
CA ILE A 116 -12.36 -20.55 -22.45
C ILE A 116 -12.77 -19.30 -21.68
N ARG A 117 -13.21 -19.46 -20.44
CA ARG A 117 -13.42 -18.34 -19.51
C ARG A 117 -12.66 -18.59 -18.23
N GLU A 118 -11.82 -17.64 -17.86
CA GLU A 118 -11.09 -17.68 -16.61
C GLU A 118 -11.91 -17.09 -15.46
N TYR A 119 -11.77 -17.68 -14.27
CA TYR A 119 -12.19 -17.14 -12.99
C TYR A 119 -10.96 -17.14 -12.09
N ILE A 120 -10.42 -15.95 -11.86
CA ILE A 120 -9.10 -15.70 -11.25
C ILE A 120 -9.18 -14.51 -10.31
N ASP A 121 -8.20 -14.35 -9.41
CA ASP A 121 -8.03 -13.12 -8.63
C ASP A 121 -7.45 -11.99 -9.51
N THR A 122 -8.35 -11.38 -10.29
CA THR A 122 -8.03 -10.22 -11.13
C THR A 122 -7.45 -9.05 -10.35
N GLN A 123 -7.72 -8.93 -9.04
CA GLN A 123 -7.18 -7.86 -8.21
C GLN A 123 -5.72 -8.15 -7.81
N ALA A 124 -5.36 -9.41 -7.52
CA ALA A 124 -3.97 -9.80 -7.34
C ALA A 124 -3.13 -9.50 -8.59
N LEU A 125 -3.64 -9.84 -9.78
CA LEU A 125 -2.96 -9.56 -11.05
C LEU A 125 -2.91 -8.07 -11.39
N ALA A 126 -3.99 -7.31 -11.12
CA ALA A 126 -3.98 -5.86 -11.30
C ALA A 126 -2.96 -5.19 -10.37
N ARG A 127 -2.90 -5.55 -9.08
CA ARG A 127 -1.89 -5.04 -8.13
C ARG A 127 -0.45 -5.37 -8.53
N ALA A 128 -0.24 -6.56 -9.09
CA ALA A 128 1.06 -6.95 -9.62
C ALA A 128 1.39 -6.21 -10.93
N SER A 129 0.39 -5.84 -11.73
CA SER A 129 0.54 -5.15 -13.02
C SER A 129 0.58 -3.64 -12.93
N ASP A 130 0.13 -3.08 -11.81
CA ASP A 130 0.01 -1.64 -11.62
C ASP A 130 1.39 -0.96 -11.59
N MET A 131 1.67 -0.22 -12.65
CA MET A 131 2.86 0.62 -12.80
C MET A 131 2.78 1.88 -11.94
N ALA A 132 1.58 2.34 -11.56
CA ALA A 132 1.38 3.49 -10.68
C ALA A 132 1.74 3.17 -9.22
N ALA A 133 1.79 1.88 -8.88
CA ALA A 133 2.29 1.42 -7.60
C ALA A 133 3.83 1.30 -7.56
N ASN A 134 4.55 1.70 -8.61
CA ASN A 134 5.94 2.10 -8.49
C ASN A 134 5.96 3.63 -8.47
N PRO A 135 6.47 4.30 -7.41
CA PRO A 135 6.63 5.74 -7.46
C PRO A 135 7.48 6.05 -8.69
N GLY A 136 7.17 7.14 -9.39
CA GLY A 136 8.14 7.74 -10.30
C GLY A 136 9.50 7.88 -9.61
N PRO A 137 10.59 8.14 -10.37
CA PRO A 137 11.98 8.00 -9.92
C PRO A 137 12.14 8.34 -8.43
N LEU A 138 12.39 7.32 -7.61
CA LEU A 138 12.42 7.41 -6.15
C LEU A 138 13.35 8.55 -5.73
N ILE A 139 12.79 9.66 -5.26
CA ILE A 139 13.53 10.47 -4.30
C ILE A 139 13.49 9.64 -3.00
N THR A 140 14.46 8.74 -2.87
CA THR A 140 14.71 8.02 -1.63
C THR A 140 15.14 9.04 -0.58
N GLU A 141 14.18 9.50 0.22
CA GLU A 141 14.43 10.31 1.40
C GLU A 141 14.94 9.43 2.57
N THR A 142 15.75 10.03 3.43
CA THR A 142 16.06 9.47 4.75
C THR A 142 15.08 10.05 5.76
N ILE A 143 14.36 9.20 6.49
CA ILE A 143 13.34 9.54 7.47
C ILE A 143 13.85 9.20 8.87
N SER A 144 13.97 10.21 9.73
CA SER A 144 14.29 9.98 11.15
C SER A 144 13.03 10.00 11.99
N ILE A 145 12.82 8.98 12.82
CA ILE A 145 11.67 8.87 13.70
C ILE A 145 12.16 9.02 15.15
N ILE A 146 11.67 10.05 15.84
CA ILE A 146 11.92 10.24 17.27
C ILE A 146 10.77 9.62 18.05
N GLY A 147 11.00 8.47 18.65
CA GLY A 147 10.01 7.68 19.36
C GLY A 147 10.02 6.21 18.97
N SER A 148 9.36 5.38 19.78
CA SER A 148 9.34 3.92 19.60
C SER A 148 7.97 3.29 19.87
N GLY A 149 6.90 4.07 19.68
CA GLY A 149 5.51 3.62 19.90
C GLY A 149 4.85 3.04 18.65
N GLY A 150 3.56 2.70 18.75
CA GLY A 150 2.81 2.11 17.62
C GLY A 150 2.81 2.99 16.36
N MET A 151 2.71 4.32 16.50
CA MET A 151 2.80 5.23 15.35
C MET A 151 4.17 5.22 14.69
N ALA A 152 5.24 5.13 15.49
CA ALA A 152 6.60 5.02 14.97
C ALA A 152 6.78 3.71 14.18
N ALA A 153 6.20 2.61 14.66
CA ALA A 153 6.17 1.33 13.94
C ALA A 153 5.37 1.38 12.64
N ALA A 154 4.16 1.95 12.66
CA ALA A 154 3.33 2.03 11.48
C ALA A 154 3.96 2.92 10.39
N ILE A 155 4.38 4.13 10.74
CA ILE A 155 5.00 5.07 9.79
C ILE A 155 6.36 4.54 9.32
N GLY A 156 7.18 4.01 10.23
CA GLY A 156 8.49 3.44 9.89
C GLY A 156 8.38 2.22 8.97
N GLY A 157 7.44 1.32 9.24
CA GLY A 157 7.18 0.17 8.38
C GLY A 157 6.69 0.57 6.99
N LEU A 158 5.78 1.54 6.89
CA LEU A 158 5.32 2.08 5.60
C LEU A 158 6.45 2.79 4.85
N ALA A 159 7.28 3.58 5.53
CA ALA A 159 8.41 4.27 4.92
C ALA A 159 9.43 3.28 4.36
N ALA A 160 9.76 2.23 5.12
CA ALA A 160 10.63 1.14 4.67
C ALA A 160 10.03 0.38 3.49
N TRP A 161 8.72 0.09 3.53
CA TRP A 161 7.99 -0.54 2.41
C TRP A 161 8.06 0.31 1.13
N ALA A 162 7.96 1.63 1.26
CA ALA A 162 8.07 2.59 0.16
C ALA A 162 9.52 2.80 -0.34
N GLY A 163 10.51 2.13 0.27
CA GLY A 163 11.92 2.21 -0.13
C GLY A 163 12.70 3.39 0.46
N HIS A 164 12.17 4.07 1.48
CA HIS A 164 12.91 5.11 2.21
C HIS A 164 13.90 4.50 3.19
N THR A 165 14.99 5.24 3.47
CA THR A 165 15.89 4.86 4.57
C THR A 165 15.29 5.33 5.89
N VAL A 166 15.23 4.47 6.89
CA VAL A 166 14.63 4.79 8.20
C VAL A 166 15.67 4.78 9.30
N GLU A 167 15.74 5.85 10.07
CA GLU A 167 16.47 5.94 11.33
C GLU A 167 15.49 6.02 12.50
N VAL A 168 15.67 5.20 13.52
CA VAL A 168 14.88 5.23 14.74
C VAL A 168 15.73 5.75 15.90
N THR A 169 15.19 6.72 16.64
CA THR A 169 15.79 7.22 17.88
C THR A 169 14.78 7.16 19.02
N ALA A 170 15.22 6.76 20.21
CA ALA A 170 14.35 6.75 21.38
C ALA A 170 15.18 6.90 22.66
N ARG A 171 14.58 7.46 23.72
CA ARG A 171 15.23 7.63 25.03
C ARG A 171 15.85 6.33 25.55
N ALA A 172 15.16 5.20 25.37
CA ALA A 172 15.70 3.88 25.65
C ALA A 172 16.27 3.28 24.36
N ALA A 173 17.60 3.18 24.27
CA ALA A 173 18.28 2.63 23.10
C ALA A 173 17.78 1.24 22.71
N ALA A 174 17.50 0.37 23.70
CA ALA A 174 16.94 -0.96 23.45
C ALA A 174 15.58 -0.92 22.75
N LYS A 175 14.74 0.10 23.00
CA LYS A 175 13.44 0.25 22.32
C LYS A 175 13.61 0.77 20.89
N ALA A 176 14.59 1.65 20.64
CA ALA A 176 14.92 2.07 19.28
C ALA A 176 15.42 0.87 18.46
N GLN A 177 16.29 0.05 19.05
CA GLN A 177 16.83 -1.16 18.44
C GLN A 177 15.75 -2.17 18.10
N ALA A 178 14.89 -2.50 19.06
CA ALA A 178 13.76 -3.41 18.83
C ALA A 178 12.82 -2.91 17.73
N LEU A 179 12.58 -1.59 17.66
CA LEU A 179 11.75 -1.01 16.60
C LEU A 179 12.45 -1.05 15.23
N ALA A 180 13.75 -0.73 15.14
CA ALA A 180 14.49 -0.82 13.89
C ALA A 180 14.51 -2.27 13.36
N GLU A 181 14.69 -3.26 14.24
CA GLU A 181 14.60 -4.68 13.90
C GLU A 181 13.20 -5.08 13.43
N GLN A 182 12.15 -4.57 14.10
CA GLN A 182 10.77 -4.79 13.68
C GLN A 182 10.47 -4.20 12.30
N ILE A 183 10.99 -3.00 11.99
CA ILE A 183 10.80 -2.35 10.70
C ILE A 183 11.54 -3.12 9.59
N GLY A 184 12.76 -3.61 9.87
CA GLY A 184 13.57 -4.32 8.90
C GLY A 184 14.07 -3.40 7.76
N ALA A 185 14.29 -3.97 6.58
CA ALA A 185 14.72 -3.25 5.36
C ALA A 185 15.96 -2.34 5.53
N GLY A 186 16.86 -2.68 6.46
CA GLY A 186 18.06 -1.87 6.74
C GLY A 186 17.81 -0.63 7.61
N ALA A 187 16.67 -0.56 8.31
CA ALA A 187 16.43 0.48 9.31
C ALA A 187 17.55 0.53 10.36
N THR A 188 17.97 1.74 10.71
CA THR A 188 19.10 2.01 11.60
C THR A 188 18.64 2.62 12.91
N THR A 189 19.55 2.66 13.90
CA THR A 189 19.32 3.39 15.14
C THR A 189 20.26 4.58 15.28
N GLY A 190 19.73 5.69 15.77
CA GLY A 190 20.50 6.87 16.16
C GLY A 190 20.51 7.05 17.68
N ALA A 191 21.58 7.63 18.22
CA ALA A 191 21.64 7.96 19.63
C ALA A 191 20.62 9.07 19.97
N TYR A 192 19.89 8.91 21.07
CA TYR A 192 18.89 9.90 21.47
C TYR A 192 19.53 11.27 21.70
N GLY A 193 19.02 12.30 21.00
CA GLY A 193 19.57 13.65 21.01
C GLY A 193 20.79 13.85 20.10
N ALA A 194 21.20 12.86 19.31
CA ALA A 194 22.14 13.06 18.20
C ALA A 194 21.42 13.75 17.01
N ALA A 195 22.20 14.26 16.06
CA ALA A 195 21.60 14.90 14.88
C ALA A 195 20.86 13.87 14.03
N PRO A 196 19.57 14.07 13.72
CA PRO A 196 18.84 13.18 12.84
C PRO A 196 19.49 13.14 11.46
N THR A 197 19.68 11.93 10.94
CA THR A 197 20.25 11.70 9.61
C THR A 197 19.28 12.09 8.49
N GLY A 198 17.97 12.00 8.74
CA GLY A 198 16.91 12.34 7.83
C GLY A 198 16.63 13.83 7.74
N ASP A 199 16.18 14.28 6.58
CA ASP A 199 15.70 15.66 6.39
C ASP A 199 14.24 15.83 6.78
N ILE A 200 13.48 14.74 6.75
CA ILE A 200 12.15 14.63 7.37
C ILE A 200 12.31 13.94 8.73
N VAL A 201 11.83 14.59 9.78
CA VAL A 201 11.89 14.09 11.16
C VAL A 201 10.47 13.95 11.73
N ILE A 202 10.07 12.72 12.03
CA ILE A 202 8.74 12.43 12.60
C ILE A 202 8.80 12.51 14.13
N LEU A 203 8.00 13.38 14.74
CA LEU A 203 7.91 13.53 16.19
C LEU A 203 6.93 12.50 16.81
N ALA A 204 7.33 11.23 16.82
CA ALA A 204 6.53 10.10 17.28
C ALA A 204 6.57 9.85 18.81
N VAL A 205 6.39 10.90 19.59
CA VAL A 205 6.33 10.89 21.06
C VAL A 205 5.01 11.44 21.58
N PRO A 206 4.58 11.11 22.81
CA PRO A 206 3.44 11.77 23.43
C PRO A 206 3.64 13.29 23.51
N TYR A 207 2.57 14.07 23.33
CA TYR A 207 2.66 15.54 23.39
C TYR A 207 3.27 16.05 24.69
N ALA A 208 2.96 15.42 25.83
CA ALA A 208 3.53 15.77 27.13
C ALA A 208 5.07 15.74 27.18
N ALA A 209 5.73 15.06 26.25
CA ALA A 209 7.18 14.99 26.15
C ALA A 209 7.76 15.77 24.95
N VAL A 210 6.94 16.19 23.97
CA VAL A 210 7.45 16.64 22.67
C VAL A 210 8.25 17.95 22.77
N LEU A 211 7.83 18.88 23.63
CA LEU A 211 8.54 20.15 23.79
C LEU A 211 9.94 19.95 24.38
N ASP A 212 10.08 19.07 25.37
CA ASP A 212 11.37 18.74 25.96
C ASP A 212 12.25 17.94 25.00
N VAL A 213 11.65 17.07 24.19
CA VAL A 213 12.34 16.37 23.10
C VAL A 213 12.90 17.38 22.10
N VAL A 214 12.11 18.33 21.61
CA VAL A 214 12.58 19.34 20.64
C VAL A 214 13.70 20.19 21.23
N LYS A 215 13.58 20.62 22.49
CA LYS A 215 14.65 21.34 23.21
C LYS A 215 15.91 20.50 23.38
N GLN A 216 15.77 19.21 23.68
CA GLN A 216 16.89 18.29 23.88
C GLN A 216 17.74 18.12 22.60
N TYR A 217 17.11 18.08 21.44
CA TYR A 217 17.82 18.04 20.16
C TYR A 217 18.40 19.42 19.80
N GLY A 218 17.67 20.50 20.09
CA GLY A 218 18.14 21.88 19.88
C GLY A 218 18.59 22.11 18.45
N GLU A 219 19.69 22.85 18.25
CA GLU A 219 20.26 23.23 16.94
C GLU A 219 20.47 22.07 15.95
N LYS A 220 20.49 20.82 16.43
CA LYS A 220 20.57 19.64 15.56
C LYS A 220 19.32 19.44 14.70
N LEU A 221 18.21 20.12 15.00
CA LEU A 221 17.00 20.16 14.18
C LEU A 221 16.97 21.35 13.22
N ALA A 222 17.94 22.26 13.24
CA ALA A 222 17.96 23.42 12.36
C ALA A 222 17.95 22.97 10.88
N GLY A 223 17.09 23.59 10.08
CA GLY A 223 16.91 23.25 8.67
C GLY A 223 16.18 21.94 8.39
N LYS A 224 15.76 21.19 9.42
CA LYS A 224 14.97 19.97 9.26
C LYS A 224 13.49 20.29 9.06
N LEU A 225 12.81 19.38 8.37
CA LEU A 225 11.35 19.36 8.26
C LEU A 225 10.78 18.46 9.36
N LEU A 226 10.19 19.07 10.39
CA LEU A 226 9.52 18.32 11.46
C LEU A 226 8.08 18.02 11.07
N VAL A 227 7.72 16.75 11.11
CA VAL A 227 6.33 16.30 11.02
C VAL A 227 5.79 16.08 12.42
N ASP A 228 4.94 16.99 12.87
CA ASP A 228 4.21 16.88 14.13
C ASP A 228 3.03 15.92 13.97
N ILE A 229 3.12 14.76 14.63
CA ILE A 229 2.06 13.75 14.67
C ILE A 229 1.35 13.70 16.03
N THR A 230 1.66 14.62 16.93
CA THR A 230 1.20 14.59 18.31
C THR A 230 -0.23 15.08 18.47
N ASN A 231 -0.88 14.72 19.57
CA ASN A 231 -2.16 15.31 19.97
C ASN A 231 -2.03 15.84 21.40
N PRO A 232 -2.23 17.15 21.65
CA PRO A 232 -2.06 17.76 22.97
C PRO A 232 -3.30 17.51 23.86
N ILE A 233 -3.72 16.26 24.00
CA ILE A 233 -4.94 15.90 24.73
C ILE A 233 -4.57 15.46 26.15
N LYS A 234 -5.36 15.91 27.14
CA LYS A 234 -5.22 15.47 28.53
C LYS A 234 -5.51 13.96 28.66
N SER A 235 -4.88 13.30 29.62
CA SER A 235 -5.05 11.85 29.83
C SER A 235 -6.48 11.43 30.20
N ASP A 236 -7.31 12.35 30.69
CA ASP A 236 -8.71 12.14 31.01
C ASP A 236 -9.66 12.43 29.81
N PHE A 237 -9.11 12.82 28.66
CA PHE A 237 -9.85 13.21 27.46
C PHE A 237 -10.85 14.35 27.65
N THR A 238 -10.65 15.24 28.64
CA THR A 238 -11.57 16.36 28.90
C THR A 238 -11.16 17.67 28.21
N GLY A 239 -9.99 17.70 27.57
CA GLY A 239 -9.52 18.88 26.86
C GLY A 239 -8.05 18.80 26.49
N PHE A 240 -7.42 19.97 26.31
CA PHE A 240 -6.07 20.09 25.78
C PHE A 240 -5.03 20.46 26.84
N LEU A 241 -3.78 20.08 26.59
CA LEU A 241 -2.59 20.43 27.37
C LEU A 241 -2.00 21.79 26.97
N THR A 242 -2.44 22.35 25.84
CA THR A 242 -2.01 23.67 25.34
C THR A 242 -2.82 24.80 25.97
N PRO A 243 -2.28 26.03 26.01
CA PRO A 243 -3.07 27.23 26.27
C PRO A 243 -4.26 27.36 25.30
N GLU A 244 -5.34 28.01 25.74
CA GLU A 244 -6.58 28.17 24.97
C GLU A 244 -6.39 28.91 23.63
N ASP A 245 -5.51 29.92 23.63
CA ASP A 245 -5.13 30.72 22.46
C ASP A 245 -4.01 30.07 21.62
N SER A 246 -3.64 28.83 21.93
CA SER A 246 -2.60 28.08 21.20
C SER A 246 -3.03 26.67 20.77
N PHE A 247 -2.10 25.93 20.17
CA PHE A 247 -2.24 24.55 19.69
C PHE A 247 -0.87 23.87 19.64
N GLY A 248 -0.85 22.54 19.56
CA GLY A 248 0.36 21.75 19.80
C GLY A 248 1.50 22.08 18.85
N ALA A 249 1.21 22.10 17.54
CA ALA A 249 2.21 22.43 16.53
C ALA A 249 2.80 23.86 16.70
N ARG A 250 2.02 24.83 17.19
CA ARG A 250 2.51 26.19 17.48
C ARG A 250 3.45 26.20 18.69
N GLU A 251 3.15 25.44 19.74
CA GLU A 251 4.05 25.34 20.89
C GLU A 251 5.36 24.64 20.53
N ILE A 252 5.31 23.63 19.65
CA ILE A 252 6.50 23.00 19.07
C ILE A 252 7.33 24.04 18.29
N ALA A 253 6.68 24.86 17.45
CA ALA A 253 7.35 25.90 16.67
C ALA A 253 8.07 26.94 17.53
N LYS A 254 7.52 27.30 18.70
CA LYS A 254 8.15 28.25 19.63
C LYS A 254 9.48 27.76 20.21
N VAL A 255 9.67 26.44 20.32
CA VAL A 255 10.85 25.83 20.96
C VAL A 255 11.80 25.19 19.94
N ALA A 256 11.37 25.06 18.68
CA ALA A 256 12.21 24.59 17.59
C ALA A 256 13.28 25.63 17.21
N PRO A 257 14.49 25.21 16.78
CA PRO A 257 15.50 26.13 16.27
C PRO A 257 15.02 26.95 15.07
N ALA A 258 15.68 28.07 14.81
CA ALA A 258 15.46 28.86 13.61
C ALA A 258 15.62 28.01 12.33
N ALA A 259 14.90 28.38 11.28
CA ALA A 259 14.84 27.65 10.00
C ALA A 259 14.27 26.22 10.05
N THR A 260 13.81 25.74 11.21
CA THR A 260 13.03 24.51 11.30
C THR A 260 11.65 24.75 10.70
N VAL A 261 11.20 23.87 9.81
CA VAL A 261 9.86 23.94 9.22
C VAL A 261 8.98 22.87 9.84
N ILE A 262 7.75 23.22 10.20
CA ILE A 262 6.81 22.31 10.85
C ILE A 262 5.60 22.07 9.95
N VAL A 263 5.25 20.80 9.81
CA VAL A 263 4.01 20.34 9.18
C VAL A 263 3.28 19.43 10.15
N LYS A 264 2.00 19.70 10.40
CA LYS A 264 1.10 18.78 11.09
C LYS A 264 0.68 17.68 10.12
N ALA A 265 0.77 16.41 10.49
CA ALA A 265 0.22 15.30 9.72
C ALA A 265 0.00 14.06 10.60
N PHE A 266 -0.66 13.02 10.08
CA PHE A 266 -0.88 11.70 10.71
C PHE A 266 -1.64 11.68 12.05
N ASN A 267 -1.86 12.82 12.70
CA ASN A 267 -2.41 12.91 14.05
C ASN A 267 -3.89 12.46 14.14
N THR A 268 -4.60 12.39 13.00
CA THR A 268 -5.99 11.96 12.91
C THR A 268 -6.17 10.45 12.64
N GLN A 269 -5.08 9.69 12.54
CA GLN A 269 -5.11 8.25 12.32
C GLN A 269 -4.53 7.48 13.50
N ASN A 270 -5.04 6.27 13.73
CA ASN A 270 -4.49 5.35 14.72
C ASN A 270 -3.44 4.43 14.07
N SER A 271 -2.44 4.00 14.85
CA SER A 271 -1.36 3.15 14.36
C SER A 271 -1.84 1.81 13.80
N ASN A 272 -2.88 1.21 14.39
CA ASN A 272 -3.43 -0.05 13.87
C ASN A 272 -4.14 0.15 12.52
N VAL A 273 -4.73 1.32 12.28
CA VAL A 273 -5.38 1.66 11.01
C VAL A 273 -4.31 1.90 9.93
N LEU A 274 -3.24 2.62 10.27
CA LEU A 274 -2.10 2.82 9.36
C LEU A 274 -1.42 1.49 9.00
N ALA A 275 -1.25 0.60 9.98
CA ALA A 275 -0.62 -0.70 9.77
C ALA A 275 -1.49 -1.67 8.96
N ALA A 276 -2.83 -1.53 9.01
CA ALA A 276 -3.74 -2.38 8.25
C ALA A 276 -3.76 -2.05 6.74
N GLY A 277 -3.34 -0.84 6.35
CA GLY A 277 -3.36 -0.38 4.96
C GLY A 277 -4.78 -0.09 4.43
N PRO A 278 -4.94 0.15 3.11
CA PRO A 278 -6.22 0.43 2.49
C PRO A 278 -7.25 -0.68 2.72
N VAL A 279 -8.46 -0.30 3.12
CA VAL A 279 -9.59 -1.23 3.34
C VAL A 279 -10.61 -1.05 2.22
N GLU A 280 -11.08 -2.15 1.62
CA GLU A 280 -12.11 -2.15 0.56
C GLU A 280 -11.75 -1.28 -0.66
N GLY A 281 -10.47 -1.17 -1.01
CA GLY A 281 -10.02 -0.36 -2.15
C GLY A 281 -10.08 1.17 -1.91
N ARG A 282 -10.32 1.61 -0.68
CA ARG A 282 -10.26 3.03 -0.29
C ARG A 282 -8.90 3.36 0.34
N THR A 283 -8.15 4.23 -0.33
CA THR A 283 -6.91 4.80 0.19
C THR A 283 -7.19 5.66 1.42
N LEU A 284 -6.37 5.50 2.46
CA LEU A 284 -6.55 6.22 3.73
C LEU A 284 -6.10 7.68 3.60
N ASP A 285 -6.93 8.61 4.10
CA ASP A 285 -6.60 10.04 4.10
C ASP A 285 -5.68 10.43 5.24
N ILE A 286 -4.62 11.16 4.90
CA ILE A 286 -3.75 11.85 5.85
C ILE A 286 -3.90 13.35 5.66
N PHE A 287 -4.61 13.98 6.58
CA PHE A 287 -4.72 15.43 6.63
C PHE A 287 -3.38 16.04 7.03
N LEU A 288 -2.98 17.10 6.34
CA LEU A 288 -1.78 17.87 6.68
C LEU A 288 -2.03 19.38 6.70
N ALA A 289 -1.24 20.11 7.48
CA ALA A 289 -1.29 21.57 7.58
C ALA A 289 0.11 22.16 7.83
N GLY A 290 0.42 23.28 7.20
CA GLY A 290 1.73 23.93 7.32
C GLY A 290 1.81 25.23 6.52
N ASP A 291 2.71 26.14 6.91
CA ASP A 291 2.84 27.47 6.30
C ASP A 291 3.77 27.50 5.07
N ASP A 292 4.71 26.56 4.98
CA ASP A 292 5.65 26.45 3.87
C ASP A 292 5.14 25.49 2.79
N ALA A 293 4.98 26.00 1.57
CA ALA A 293 4.42 25.23 0.46
C ALA A 293 5.34 24.08 0.00
N GLN A 294 6.66 24.27 0.05
CA GLN A 294 7.62 23.24 -0.37
C GLN A 294 7.66 22.10 0.66
N ALA A 295 7.62 22.42 1.94
CA ALA A 295 7.54 21.44 3.02
C ALA A 295 6.23 20.65 2.95
N LYS A 296 5.09 21.30 2.70
CA LYS A 296 3.82 20.59 2.46
C LYS A 296 3.92 19.67 1.27
N ALA A 297 4.47 20.11 0.14
CA ALA A 297 4.66 19.27 -1.03
C ALA A 297 5.55 18.05 -0.74
N ARG A 298 6.65 18.22 0.02
CA ARG A 298 7.51 17.11 0.45
C ARG A 298 6.78 16.12 1.36
N VAL A 299 6.01 16.61 2.35
CA VAL A 299 5.21 15.74 3.23
C VAL A 299 4.09 15.05 2.45
N SER A 300 3.45 15.72 1.49
CA SER A 300 2.45 15.11 0.62
C SER A 300 3.06 14.01 -0.24
N ALA A 301 4.22 14.24 -0.85
CA ALA A 301 4.92 13.23 -1.64
C ALA A 301 5.38 12.04 -0.77
N PHE A 302 5.82 12.30 0.46
CA PHE A 302 6.12 11.26 1.44
C PHE A 302 4.86 10.46 1.79
N ILE A 303 3.73 11.10 2.11
CA ILE A 303 2.45 10.41 2.40
C ILE A 303 2.00 9.55 1.19
N ASP A 304 2.08 10.09 -0.01
CA ASP A 304 1.70 9.39 -1.25
C ASP A 304 2.58 8.16 -1.49
N SER A 305 3.90 8.25 -1.25
CA SER A 305 4.81 7.11 -1.36
C SER A 305 4.48 5.99 -0.36
N LEU A 306 3.86 6.31 0.79
CA LEU A 306 3.37 5.33 1.75
C LEU A 306 2.10 4.59 1.28
N GLY A 307 1.57 4.89 0.09
CA GLY A 307 0.29 4.38 -0.39
C GLY A 307 -0.92 5.00 0.34
N LEU A 308 -0.76 6.22 0.85
CA LEU A 308 -1.80 6.98 1.57
C LEU A 308 -2.17 8.22 0.76
N ARG A 309 -3.36 8.80 0.99
CA ARG A 309 -3.82 9.96 0.22
C ARG A 309 -3.58 11.25 1.02
N PRO A 310 -2.65 12.12 0.61
CA PRO A 310 -2.43 13.39 1.29
C PRO A 310 -3.57 14.37 1.06
N MET A 311 -4.02 15.04 2.12
CA MET A 311 -5.09 16.04 2.10
C MET A 311 -4.61 17.33 2.76
N ASP A 312 -4.18 18.29 1.96
CA ASP A 312 -3.75 19.61 2.46
C ASP A 312 -4.97 20.40 2.97
N THR A 313 -4.93 20.74 4.25
CA THR A 313 -5.98 21.50 4.94
C THR A 313 -5.66 22.98 5.09
N GLY A 314 -4.50 23.43 4.59
CA GLY A 314 -4.11 24.83 4.54
C GLY A 314 -2.93 25.19 5.47
N PRO A 315 -2.93 26.39 6.07
CA PRO A 315 -1.83 26.92 6.87
C PRO A 315 -1.69 26.18 8.22
N LEU A 316 -0.57 26.36 8.92
CA LEU A 316 -0.26 25.66 10.17
C LEU A 316 -1.32 25.91 11.26
N THR A 317 -2.07 27.01 11.21
CA THR A 317 -3.21 27.27 12.11
C THR A 317 -4.28 26.18 12.07
N MET A 318 -4.41 25.43 10.97
CA MET A 318 -5.33 24.30 10.86
C MET A 318 -4.90 23.10 11.70
N ALA A 319 -3.67 23.06 12.20
CA ALA A 319 -3.24 22.06 13.19
C ALA A 319 -4.15 22.05 14.42
N ARG A 320 -4.67 23.22 14.86
CA ARG A 320 -5.68 23.30 15.93
C ARG A 320 -6.90 22.44 15.58
N THR A 321 -7.44 22.60 14.37
CA THR A 321 -8.62 21.86 13.91
C THR A 321 -8.33 20.37 13.80
N LEU A 322 -7.15 19.98 13.30
CA LEU A 322 -6.74 18.59 13.21
C LEU A 322 -6.57 17.94 14.59
N GLU A 323 -6.08 18.68 15.59
CA GLU A 323 -6.00 18.23 16.99
C GLU A 323 -7.41 18.05 17.60
N HIS A 324 -8.36 18.93 17.27
CA HIS A 324 -9.77 18.74 17.63
C HIS A 324 -10.43 17.57 16.90
N ALA A 325 -10.00 17.26 15.67
CA ALA A 325 -10.46 16.06 14.97
C ALA A 325 -10.03 14.77 15.70
N CYS A 326 -8.88 14.77 16.39
CA CYS A 326 -8.53 13.67 17.29
C CYS A 326 -9.48 13.57 18.49
N MET A 327 -9.89 14.70 19.09
CA MET A 327 -10.94 14.71 20.13
C MET A 327 -12.27 14.16 19.62
N LEU A 328 -12.68 14.53 18.40
CA LEU A 328 -13.86 13.96 17.74
C LEU A 328 -13.70 12.44 17.56
N TRP A 329 -12.54 11.99 17.07
CA TRP A 329 -12.25 10.57 16.90
C TRP A 329 -12.34 9.81 18.24
N LEU A 330 -11.78 10.36 19.32
CA LEU A 330 -11.89 9.76 20.66
C LEU A 330 -13.34 9.69 21.12
N GLY A 331 -14.13 10.74 20.91
CA GLY A 331 -15.56 10.72 21.21
C GLY A 331 -16.33 9.63 20.44
N LEU A 332 -16.05 9.48 19.13
CA LEU A 332 -16.63 8.41 18.31
C LEU A 332 -16.23 7.04 18.84
N MET A 333 -14.96 6.83 19.15
CA MET A 333 -14.46 5.60 19.74
C MET A 333 -15.17 5.28 21.07
N THR A 334 -15.27 6.25 21.97
CA THR A 334 -15.84 6.06 23.31
C THR A 334 -17.36 5.88 23.27
N HIS A 335 -18.08 6.56 22.39
CA HIS A 335 -19.55 6.62 22.46
C HIS A 335 -20.28 5.85 21.36
N SER A 336 -19.69 5.69 20.16
CA SER A 336 -20.40 5.13 19.00
C SER A 336 -19.73 3.87 18.43
N VAL A 337 -18.48 3.99 17.98
CA VAL A 337 -17.77 2.93 17.22
C VAL A 337 -17.28 1.80 18.15
N LYS A 338 -16.90 2.13 19.39
CA LYS A 338 -16.42 1.16 20.40
C LYS A 338 -15.23 0.30 19.94
N HIS A 339 -14.46 0.78 18.97
CA HIS A 339 -13.25 0.14 18.46
C HIS A 339 -12.27 1.22 17.97
N THR A 340 -10.98 0.89 17.91
CA THR A 340 -9.92 1.78 17.39
C THR A 340 -9.62 1.60 15.90
N ASN A 341 -10.41 0.79 15.18
CA ASN A 341 -10.12 0.37 13.80
C ASN A 341 -11.06 1.07 12.83
N PHE A 342 -11.03 2.39 12.86
CA PHE A 342 -11.77 3.24 11.95
C PHE A 342 -10.99 4.51 11.69
N SER A 343 -11.24 5.11 10.53
CA SER A 343 -10.68 6.38 10.10
C SER A 343 -11.77 7.38 9.79
N ILE A 344 -11.44 8.66 9.92
CA ILE A 344 -12.21 9.77 9.35
C ILE A 344 -11.52 10.14 8.05
N GLY A 345 -12.29 10.23 6.95
CA GLY A 345 -11.80 10.55 5.62
C GLY A 345 -12.84 11.28 4.78
N VAL A 346 -12.45 11.70 3.58
CA VAL A 346 -13.26 12.48 2.64
C VAL A 346 -13.67 11.58 1.48
N SER A 347 -14.98 11.45 1.28
CA SER A 347 -15.54 10.83 0.08
C SER A 347 -15.90 11.92 -0.92
N LEU A 348 -15.42 11.80 -2.16
CA LEU A 348 -15.80 12.68 -3.26
C LEU A 348 -16.87 11.95 -4.08
N PRO A 349 -18.16 12.29 -3.94
CA PRO A 349 -19.17 11.74 -4.82
C PRO A 349 -18.89 12.24 -6.25
N GLY A 350 -18.72 11.29 -7.17
CA GLY A 350 -18.63 11.55 -8.61
C GLY A 350 -19.98 11.85 -9.23
#